data_AF-A0A9D6ILZ9-F1
#
_entry.id   AF-A0A9D6ILZ9-F1
#
_cell.length_a   1.000
_cell.length_b   1.000
_cell.length_c   1.000
_cell.angle_alpha   90.00
_cell.angle_beta   90.00
_cell.angle_gamma   90.00
#
_symmetry.space_group_name_H-M   'P 1'
#
loop_
_entity.id
_entity.type
_entity.pdbx_description
1 polymer ?
#
loop_
_entity_poly.entity_id
_entity_poly.type
_entity_poly.pdbx_seq_one_letter_code
_entity_poly.pdbx_strand_id
1 'polypeptide(L)'
;EDIARIRGRQLRTVMEMIADLIERGELELQRGWVEASKQASIEAACTQHGLERLRPLKEALPAEITFEEIRLVVAHLRWRRDQR
;
A
#
# COMPACT_ATOMS: atom_id res chain seq x y z
N GLU A 1 14.83 27.92 8.44
CA GLU A 1 14.00 27.59 7.27
C GLU A 1 13.77 26.07 7.23
N ASP A 2 12.98 25.48 8.15
CA ASP A 2 13.17 24.03 8.45
C ASP A 2 11.90 23.21 8.77
N ILE A 3 10.74 23.56 8.20
CA ILE A 3 9.48 22.81 8.50
C ILE A 3 9.03 21.90 7.33
N ALA A 4 9.56 22.10 6.11
CA ALA A 4 9.13 21.31 4.96
C ALA A 4 9.82 19.93 4.82
N ARG A 5 11.03 19.74 5.36
CA ARG A 5 11.81 18.50 5.20
C ARG A 5 11.53 17.42 6.26
N ILE A 6 10.99 17.81 7.43
CA ILE A 6 10.71 16.88 8.53
C ILE A 6 9.39 16.13 8.31
N ARG A 7 8.37 16.79 7.75
CA ARG A 7 7.05 16.18 7.54
C ARG A 7 7.04 15.05 6.49
N GLY A 8 7.83 15.19 5.42
CA GLY A 8 7.86 14.19 4.34
C GLY A 8 8.52 12.86 4.73
N ARG A 9 9.52 12.88 5.63
CA ARG A 9 10.12 11.64 6.16
C ARG A 9 9.19 10.94 7.14
N GLN A 10 8.51 11.70 8.00
CA GLN A 10 7.56 11.13 8.95
C GLN A 10 6.42 10.41 8.24
N LEU A 11 5.85 11.01 7.18
CA LEU A 11 4.73 10.38 6.47
C LEU A 11 5.13 9.04 5.84
N ARG A 12 6.28 8.98 5.16
CA ARG A 12 6.77 7.73 4.58
C ARG A 12 7.04 6.66 5.63
N THR A 13 7.67 7.02 6.75
CA THR A 13 7.92 6.08 7.85
C THR A 13 6.63 5.60 8.49
N VAL A 14 5.63 6.48 8.65
CA VAL A 14 4.31 6.11 9.15
C VAL A 14 3.61 5.17 8.18
N MET A 15 3.65 5.42 6.87
CA MET A 15 3.06 4.52 5.86
C MET A 15 3.76 3.16 5.82
N GLU A 16 5.10 3.12 5.97
CA GLU A 16 5.82 1.85 6.08
C GLU A 16 5.45 1.08 7.35
N MET A 17 5.34 1.76 8.49
CA MET A 17 4.92 1.16 9.75
C MET A 17 3.48 0.64 9.69
N ILE A 18 2.57 1.41 9.11
CA ILE A 18 1.18 1.01 8.89
C ILE A 18 1.11 -0.22 7.99
N ALA A 19 1.87 -0.25 6.89
CA ALA A 19 1.90 -1.41 6.00
C ALA A 19 2.43 -2.66 6.72
N ASP A 20 3.47 -2.53 7.55
CA ASP A 20 3.98 -3.64 8.37
C ASP A 20 2.93 -4.16 9.36
N LEU A 21 2.22 -3.26 10.07
CA LEU A 21 1.15 -3.64 10.99
C LEU A 21 -0.01 -4.35 10.28
N ILE A 22 -0.36 -3.91 9.07
CA ILE A 22 -1.39 -4.57 8.26
C ILE A 22 -0.93 -5.96 7.83
N GLU A 23 0.32 -6.10 7.37
CA GLU A 23 0.87 -7.38 6.94
C GLU A 23 0.89 -8.41 8.08
N ARG A 24 1.13 -7.95 9.32
CA ARG A 24 1.06 -8.76 10.54
C ARG A 24 -0.36 -9.08 11.01
N GLY A 25 -1.36 -8.37 10.50
CA GLY A 25 -2.74 -8.48 10.98
C GLY A 25 -3.04 -7.72 12.26
N GLU A 26 -2.12 -6.88 12.73
CA GLU A 26 -2.34 -6.02 13.89
C GLU A 26 -3.22 -4.81 13.53
N LEU A 27 -3.38 -4.54 12.23
CA LEU A 27 -4.17 -3.43 11.71
C LEU A 27 -4.96 -3.83 10.46
N GLU A 28 -6.22 -3.40 10.38
CA GLU A 28 -7.04 -3.63 9.19
C GLU A 28 -7.00 -2.44 8.23
N LEU A 29 -6.88 -2.72 6.93
CA LEU A 29 -6.95 -1.70 5.89
C LEU A 29 -8.34 -1.05 5.87
N GLN A 30 -8.41 0.22 6.26
CA GLN A 30 -9.66 0.96 6.32
C GLN A 30 -10.11 1.43 4.92
N ARG A 31 -11.41 1.30 4.62
CA ARG A 31 -12.03 1.71 3.33
C ARG A 31 -11.92 3.21 2.99
N GLY A 32 -11.37 4.03 3.88
CA GLY A 32 -11.13 5.46 3.67
C GLY A 32 -9.68 5.80 3.32
N TRP A 33 -8.76 4.83 3.35
CA TRP A 33 -7.33 5.10 3.11
C TRP A 33 -6.96 5.01 1.64
N VAL A 34 -7.60 4.09 0.93
CA VAL A 34 -7.46 3.93 -0.52
C VAL A 34 -8.86 3.94 -1.09
N GLU A 35 -9.09 4.77 -2.11
CA GLU A 35 -10.38 4.81 -2.80
C GLU A 35 -10.71 3.44 -3.39
N ALA A 36 -11.97 3.02 -3.33
CA ALA A 36 -12.38 1.69 -3.76
C ALA A 36 -11.98 1.37 -5.22
N SER A 37 -12.05 2.35 -6.13
CA SER A 37 -11.62 2.18 -7.53
C SER A 37 -10.11 1.95 -7.66
N LYS A 38 -9.30 2.65 -6.85
CA LYS A 38 -7.85 2.47 -6.82
C LYS A 38 -7.50 1.13 -6.19
N GLN A 39 -8.17 0.77 -5.10
CA GLN A 39 -7.99 -0.52 -4.45
C GLN A 39 -8.29 -1.67 -5.42
N ALA A 40 -9.41 -1.63 -6.13
CA ALA A 40 -9.76 -2.63 -7.14
C ALA A 40 -8.71 -2.74 -8.25
N SER A 41 -8.18 -1.60 -8.71
CA SER A 41 -7.09 -1.58 -9.70
C SER A 41 -5.81 -2.23 -9.16
N ILE A 42 -5.43 -1.92 -7.91
CA ILE A 42 -4.25 -2.49 -7.25
C ILE A 42 -4.43 -3.99 -7.04
N GLU A 43 -5.60 -4.44 -6.59
CA GLU A 43 -5.92 -5.86 -6.40
C GLU A 43 -5.83 -6.65 -7.73
N ALA A 44 -6.33 -6.06 -8.83
CA ALA A 44 -6.21 -6.64 -10.16
C ALA A 44 -4.74 -6.71 -10.63
N ALA A 45 -3.94 -5.67 -10.39
CA ALA A 45 -2.52 -5.66 -10.70
C ALA A 45 -1.76 -6.70 -9.85
N CYS A 46 -2.09 -6.84 -8.56
CA CYS A 46 -1.52 -7.83 -7.65
C CYS A 46 -1.83 -9.26 -8.09
N THR A 47 -3.02 -9.49 -8.63
CA THR A 47 -3.41 -10.80 -9.16
C THR A 47 -2.61 -11.17 -10.41
N GLN A 48 -2.27 -10.19 -11.26
CA GLN A 48 -1.54 -10.40 -12.51
C GLN A 48 -0.02 -10.46 -12.34
N HIS A 49 0.56 -9.61 -11.49
CA HIS A 49 2.01 -9.46 -11.33
C HIS A 49 2.56 -10.10 -10.04
N GLY A 50 1.67 -10.54 -9.14
CA GLY A 50 2.04 -11.03 -7.82
C GLY A 50 2.25 -9.92 -6.79
N LEU A 51 2.47 -10.32 -5.54
CA LEU A 51 2.60 -9.44 -4.38
C LEU A 51 4.06 -9.14 -4.01
N GLU A 52 5.03 -9.69 -4.74
CA GLU A 52 6.45 -9.70 -4.36
C GLU A 52 7.19 -8.41 -4.72
N ARG A 53 6.82 -7.76 -5.83
CA ARG A 53 7.53 -6.59 -6.37
C ARG A 53 6.57 -5.43 -6.62
N LEU A 54 6.84 -4.29 -5.98
CA LEU A 54 6.03 -3.06 -6.14
C LEU A 54 6.26 -2.33 -7.48
N ARG A 55 7.44 -2.49 -8.11
CA ARG A 55 7.76 -1.85 -9.40
C ARG A 55 6.78 -2.24 -10.52
N PRO A 56 6.59 -3.53 -10.85
CA PRO A 56 5.67 -3.92 -11.92
C PRO A 56 4.21 -3.53 -11.61
N LEU A 57 3.82 -3.55 -10.33
CA LEU A 57 2.51 -3.06 -9.91
C LEU A 57 2.36 -1.57 -10.21
N LYS A 58 3.35 -0.75 -9.86
CA LYS A 58 3.29 0.70 -10.13
C LYS A 58 3.21 1.00 -11.63
N GLU A 59 3.91 0.24 -12.46
CA GLU A 59 3.90 0.40 -13.92
C GLU A 59 2.57 0.00 -14.55
N ALA A 60 1.88 -0.99 -13.98
CA ALA A 60 0.54 -1.41 -14.42
C ALA A 60 -0.58 -0.47 -13.93
N LEU A 61 -0.30 0.39 -12.95
CA LEU A 61 -1.28 1.26 -12.30
C LEU A 61 -1.19 2.72 -12.80
N PRO A 62 -2.30 3.45 -12.82
CA PRO A 62 -2.30 4.86 -13.22
C PRO A 62 -1.40 5.71 -12.31
N ALA A 63 -0.92 6.84 -12.86
CA ALA A 63 0.00 7.75 -12.18
C ALA A 63 -0.58 8.36 -10.89
N GLU A 64 -1.91 8.40 -10.77
CA GLU A 64 -2.63 8.85 -9.58
C GLU A 64 -2.41 7.96 -8.34
N ILE A 65 -2.07 6.69 -8.55
CA ILE A 65 -1.85 5.73 -7.46
C ILE A 65 -0.40 5.80 -7.03
N THR A 66 -0.20 6.15 -5.76
CA THR A 66 1.12 6.28 -5.13
C THR A 66 1.70 4.93 -4.71
N PHE A 67 3.02 4.87 -4.52
CA PHE A 67 3.67 3.67 -3.98
C PHE A 67 3.18 3.30 -2.58
N GLU A 68 2.79 4.29 -1.77
CA GLU A 68 2.26 4.09 -0.43
C GLU A 68 0.91 3.36 -0.46
N GLU A 69 -0.03 3.81 -1.30
CA GLU A 69 -1.33 3.16 -1.50
C GLU A 69 -1.16 1.70 -1.97
N ILE A 70 -0.27 1.45 -2.94
CA ILE A 70 0.01 0.10 -3.42
C ILE A 70 0.51 -0.78 -2.28
N ARG A 71 1.40 -0.25 -1.45
CA ARG A 71 2.00 -1.00 -0.35
C ARG A 71 0.97 -1.37 0.72
N LEU A 72 0.06 -0.46 1.05
CA LEU A 72 -1.03 -0.71 1.99
C LEU A 72 -1.94 -1.85 1.52
N VAL A 73 -2.33 -1.82 0.24
CA VAL A 73 -3.18 -2.88 -0.34
C VAL A 73 -2.43 -4.20 -0.43
N VAL A 74 -1.16 -4.19 -0.87
CA VAL A 74 -0.32 -5.39 -0.94
C VAL A 74 -0.14 -6.03 0.43
N ALA A 75 0.15 -5.24 1.47
CA ALA A 75 0.26 -5.73 2.85
C ALA A 75 -1.03 -6.42 3.30
N HIS A 76 -2.18 -5.81 3.03
CA HIS A 76 -3.48 -6.37 3.36
C HIS A 76 -3.75 -7.71 2.63
N LEU A 77 -3.41 -7.78 1.34
CA LEU A 77 -3.55 -9.01 0.56
C LEU A 77 -2.62 -10.12 1.04
N ARG A 78 -1.39 -9.78 1.45
CA ARG A 78 -0.44 -10.75 2.01
C ARG A 78 -0.96 -11.32 3.33
N TRP A 79 -1.42 -10.46 4.24
CA TRP A 79 -2.04 -10.91 5.49
C TRP A 79 -3.24 -11.83 5.24
N ARG A 80 -4.15 -11.45 4.33
CA ARG A 80 -5.31 -12.28 3.95
C ARG A 80 -4.92 -13.63 3.35
N ARG A 81 -3.75 -13.71 2.72
CA ARG A 81 -3.22 -14.96 2.14
C ARG A 81 -2.58 -15.85 3.20
N ASP A 82 -1.94 -15.26 4.21
CA ASP A 82 -1.30 -15.97 5.32
C ASP A 82 -2.33 -16.60 6.28
N GLN A 83 -3.48 -15.94 6.46
CA GLN A 83 -4.59 -16.44 7.30
C GLN A 83 -5.42 -17.59 6.66
N ARG A 84 -4.97 -18.18 5.55
CA ARG A 84 -5.69 -19.24 4.81
C ARG A 84 -5.02 -20.60 4.88
#